data_AF-A0A955W408-F1
#
_entry.id   AF-A0A955W408-F1
#
_cell.length_a   1.000
_cell.length_b   1.000
_cell.length_c   1.000
_cell.angle_alpha   90.00
_cell.angle_beta   90.00
_cell.angle_gamma   90.00
#
_symmetry.space_group_name_H-M   'P 1'
#
loop_
_entity.id
_entity.type
_entity.pdbx_description
1 polymer ?
#
loop_
_entity_poly.entity_id
_entity_poly.type
_entity_poly.pdbx_seq_one_letter_code
_entity_poly.pdbx_strand_id
1 'polypeptide(L)'
;MTTDIHLTPLADGVYALESSLRVVPGFHLPVRCTVLRLRTGGLMLISPLAITDALAAELEQLGPVEHLVAPNRLHHLFLDQAVSRWPQAQVHLAPGLPEKLAKLRRPVPAHSVLPDGLPDDVTGVLLAGTPMLGECLLFHPASKTLVVTDFVFHVREPKGLLTGLILRAVGARGVFAQSSEVRHMMRDKPAAAASAREVLALDFTRVVMAHGDVVEVKAKPRLHAALEKMLRAGER
;
A
#
# COMPACT_ATOMS: atom_id res chain seq x y z
N MET A 1 -13.26 -15.28 13.56
CA MET A 1 -13.90 -13.98 13.80
C MET A 1 -13.28 -13.00 12.82
N THR A 2 -13.96 -12.77 11.71
CA THR A 2 -13.69 -11.63 10.82
C THR A 2 -13.94 -10.39 11.65
N THR A 3 -12.90 -9.58 11.87
CA THR A 3 -13.03 -8.26 12.47
C THR A 3 -13.94 -7.44 11.56
N ASP A 4 -14.97 -6.80 12.10
CA ASP A 4 -15.79 -5.87 11.34
C ASP A 4 -14.88 -4.76 10.78
N ILE A 5 -14.91 -4.59 9.46
CA ILE A 5 -14.12 -3.58 8.74
C ILE A 5 -15.01 -2.36 8.61
N HIS A 6 -14.53 -1.22 9.11
CA HIS A 6 -15.23 0.05 9.03
C HIS A 6 -14.45 1.05 8.19
N LEU A 7 -15.18 1.96 7.55
CA LEU A 7 -14.62 3.10 6.85
C LEU A 7 -14.23 4.19 7.85
N THR A 8 -12.93 4.44 7.97
CA THR A 8 -12.38 5.45 8.88
C THR A 8 -11.83 6.64 8.08
N PRO A 9 -12.31 7.88 8.27
CA PRO A 9 -11.69 9.03 7.65
C PRO A 9 -10.31 9.30 8.25
N LEU A 10 -9.31 9.54 7.40
CA LEU A 10 -7.95 9.92 7.79
C LEU A 10 -7.67 11.41 7.50
N ALA A 11 -8.25 11.92 6.42
CA ALA A 11 -8.18 13.32 6.01
C ALA A 11 -9.32 13.62 5.03
N ASP A 12 -9.48 14.87 4.61
CA ASP A 12 -10.39 15.17 3.51
C ASP A 12 -9.98 14.38 2.25
N GLY A 13 -10.95 13.64 1.70
CA GLY A 13 -10.75 12.74 0.56
C GLY A 13 -9.83 11.53 0.81
N VAL A 14 -9.53 11.18 2.06
CA VAL A 14 -8.71 9.98 2.39
C VAL A 14 -9.36 9.17 3.49
N TYR A 15 -9.58 7.88 3.21
CA TYR A 15 -10.19 6.95 4.15
C TYR A 15 -9.38 5.65 4.24
N ALA A 16 -9.57 4.92 5.33
CA ALA A 16 -8.96 3.63 5.57
C ALA A 16 -10.03 2.58 5.89
N LEU A 17 -9.85 1.40 5.31
CA LEU A 17 -10.49 0.17 5.73
C LEU A 17 -9.42 -0.69 6.38
N GLU A 18 -9.61 -1.08 7.63
CA GLU A 18 -8.58 -1.77 8.40
C GLU A 18 -9.05 -3.13 8.88
N SER A 19 -8.14 -4.10 8.85
CA SER A 19 -8.40 -5.43 9.39
C SER A 19 -7.11 -6.07 9.90
N SER A 20 -7.20 -7.31 10.35
CA SER A 20 -6.04 -8.13 10.70
C SER A 20 -6.08 -9.43 9.94
N LEU A 21 -5.07 -9.65 9.10
CA LEU A 21 -4.89 -10.89 8.38
C LEU A 21 -4.10 -11.88 9.26
N ARG A 22 -4.72 -13.03 9.57
CA ARG A 22 -4.00 -14.16 10.17
C ARG A 22 -3.27 -14.91 9.07
N VAL A 23 -1.96 -14.70 8.96
CA VAL A 23 -1.12 -15.31 7.92
C VAL A 23 -0.85 -16.79 8.27
N VAL A 24 -0.45 -17.05 9.52
CA VAL A 24 -0.27 -18.39 10.11
C VAL A 24 -0.61 -18.32 11.60
N PRO A 25 -0.76 -19.46 12.32
CA PRO A 25 -1.01 -19.44 13.77
C PRO A 25 0.02 -18.57 14.52
N GLY A 26 -0.47 -17.60 15.28
CA GLY A 26 0.36 -16.67 16.06
C GLY A 26 0.94 -15.48 15.28
N PHE A 27 0.85 -15.47 13.94
CA PHE A 27 1.26 -14.34 13.09
C PHE A 27 0.03 -13.63 12.50
N HIS A 28 -0.22 -12.43 13.01
CA HIS A 28 -1.28 -11.54 12.60
C HIS A 28 -0.69 -10.24 12.08
N LEU A 29 -1.02 -9.89 10.86
CA LEU A 29 -0.55 -8.68 10.21
C LEU A 29 -1.71 -7.68 10.13
N PRO A 30 -1.61 -6.46 10.68
CA PRO A 30 -2.59 -5.42 10.39
C PRO A 30 -2.54 -5.13 8.90
N VAL A 31 -3.69 -5.02 8.24
CA VAL A 31 -3.80 -4.74 6.81
C VAL A 31 -4.75 -3.57 6.60
N ARG A 32 -4.44 -2.72 5.61
CA ARG A 32 -5.23 -1.55 5.25
C ARG A 32 -5.52 -1.53 3.75
N CYS A 33 -6.77 -1.28 3.38
CA CYS A 33 -7.10 -0.69 2.09
C CYS A 33 -7.19 0.82 2.28
N THR A 34 -6.48 1.57 1.44
CA THR A 34 -6.57 3.03 1.44
C THR A 34 -7.51 3.47 0.34
N VAL A 35 -8.44 4.36 0.66
CA VAL A 35 -9.41 4.91 -0.28
C VAL A 35 -9.08 6.39 -0.49
N LEU A 36 -8.88 6.77 -1.74
CA LEU A 36 -8.72 8.16 -2.15
C LEU A 36 -9.97 8.62 -2.89
N ARG A 37 -10.51 9.79 -2.54
CA ARG A 37 -11.51 10.47 -3.36
C ARG A 37 -10.79 11.30 -4.42
N LEU A 38 -11.09 11.02 -5.68
CA LEU A 38 -10.53 11.68 -6.86
C LEU A 38 -11.29 12.98 -7.16
N ARG A 39 -10.70 13.82 -8.02
CA ARG A 39 -11.27 15.08 -8.53
C ARG A 39 -12.57 14.86 -9.30
N THR A 40 -12.76 13.68 -9.89
CA THR A 40 -14.02 13.26 -10.54
C THR A 40 -15.18 13.11 -9.55
N GLY A 41 -14.89 13.00 -8.25
CA GLY A 41 -15.83 12.58 -7.22
C GLY A 41 -15.85 11.07 -6.99
N GLY A 42 -15.20 10.29 -7.87
CA GLY A 42 -15.04 8.85 -7.72
C GLY A 42 -13.96 8.45 -6.72
N LEU A 43 -13.85 7.15 -6.50
CA LEU A 43 -12.96 6.54 -5.53
C LEU A 43 -11.90 5.66 -6.20
N MET A 44 -10.68 5.77 -5.68
CA MET A 44 -9.59 4.82 -5.91
C MET A 44 -9.34 3.99 -4.65
N LEU A 45 -9.48 2.67 -4.78
CA LEU A 45 -9.20 1.71 -3.70
C LEU A 45 -7.81 1.07 -3.91
N ILE A 46 -6.94 1.20 -2.93
CA ILE A 46 -5.56 0.72 -2.97
C ILE A 46 -5.39 -0.43 -1.98
N SER A 47 -4.94 -1.59 -2.47
CA SER A 47 -4.85 -2.84 -1.71
C SER A 47 -6.21 -3.26 -1.09
N PRO A 48 -7.24 -3.57 -1.91
CA PRO A 48 -8.56 -3.93 -1.41
C PRO A 48 -8.55 -5.04 -0.34
N LEU A 49 -9.52 -4.97 0.59
CA LEU A 49 -9.78 -6.01 1.60
C LEU A 49 -11.03 -6.83 1.23
N ALA A 50 -11.39 -7.80 2.07
CA ALA A 50 -12.68 -8.48 2.00
C ALA A 50 -13.81 -7.50 2.35
N ILE A 51 -14.36 -6.85 1.34
CA ILE A 51 -15.40 -5.83 1.48
C ILE A 51 -16.77 -6.50 1.34
N THR A 52 -17.59 -6.37 2.38
CA THR A 52 -18.97 -6.86 2.46
C THR A 52 -19.93 -5.96 1.68
N ASP A 53 -21.16 -6.41 1.45
CA ASP A 53 -22.19 -5.60 0.78
C ASP A 53 -22.53 -4.31 1.55
N ALA A 54 -22.53 -4.37 2.88
CA ALA A 54 -22.76 -3.18 3.72
C ALA A 54 -21.62 -2.15 3.53
N LEU A 55 -20.37 -2.61 3.53
CA LEU A 55 -19.21 -1.74 3.33
C LEU A 55 -19.12 -1.22 1.88
N ALA A 56 -19.58 -2.03 0.91
CA ALA A 56 -19.74 -1.60 -0.48
C ALA A 56 -20.69 -0.41 -0.58
N ALA A 57 -21.87 -0.52 0.03
CA ALA A 57 -22.87 0.53 0.04
C ALA A 57 -22.35 1.80 0.73
N GLU A 58 -21.59 1.66 1.82
CA GLU A 58 -20.96 2.79 2.49
C GLU A 58 -19.93 3.51 1.59
N LEU A 59 -19.10 2.77 0.85
CA LEU A 59 -18.17 3.35 -0.13
C LEU A 59 -18.93 4.05 -1.27
N GLU A 60 -19.97 3.43 -1.81
CA GLU A 60 -20.74 3.99 -2.93
C GLU A 60 -21.52 5.25 -2.55
N GLN A 61 -21.83 5.44 -1.26
CA GLN A 61 -22.35 6.72 -0.74
C GLN A 61 -21.30 7.84 -0.75
N LEU A 62 -20.01 7.53 -0.63
CA LEU A 62 -18.94 8.52 -0.77
C LEU A 62 -18.69 8.91 -2.24
N GLY A 63 -18.87 7.97 -3.16
CA GLY A 63 -18.68 8.15 -4.59
C GLY A 63 -18.56 6.82 -5.35
N PRO A 64 -18.67 6.82 -6.69
CA PRO A 64 -18.50 5.60 -7.49
C PRO A 64 -17.06 5.09 -7.38
N VAL A 65 -16.88 3.77 -7.28
CA VAL A 65 -15.53 3.17 -7.35
C VAL A 65 -15.06 3.12 -8.79
N GLU A 66 -14.07 3.96 -9.11
CA GLU A 66 -13.55 4.15 -10.48
C GLU A 66 -12.23 3.41 -10.69
N HIS A 67 -11.41 3.25 -9.65
CA HIS A 67 -10.08 2.64 -9.76
C HIS A 67 -9.83 1.59 -8.66
N LEU A 68 -9.31 0.43 -9.06
CA LEU A 68 -8.85 -0.64 -8.17
C LEU A 68 -7.35 -0.86 -8.36
N VAL A 69 -6.58 -0.78 -7.28
CA VAL A 69 -5.12 -0.85 -7.35
C VAL A 69 -4.59 -2.02 -6.53
N ALA A 70 -3.82 -2.90 -7.18
CA ALA A 70 -2.93 -3.84 -6.53
C ALA A 70 -1.49 -3.28 -6.60
N PRO A 71 -1.03 -2.59 -5.53
CA PRO A 71 0.11 -1.66 -5.62
C PRO A 71 1.46 -2.36 -5.66
N ASN A 72 1.52 -3.65 -5.32
CA ASN A 72 2.74 -4.45 -5.39
C ASN A 72 2.38 -5.94 -5.61
N ARG A 73 3.40 -6.79 -5.69
CA ARG A 73 3.25 -8.22 -5.93
C ARG A 73 2.71 -9.01 -4.73
N LEU A 74 2.48 -8.39 -3.57
CA LEU A 74 1.99 -9.04 -2.34
C LEU A 74 0.56 -8.60 -1.96
N HIS A 75 0.18 -7.36 -2.27
CA HIS A 75 -1.09 -6.72 -1.93
C HIS A 75 -2.19 -6.90 -2.97
N HIS A 76 -2.52 -8.16 -3.28
CA HIS A 76 -3.50 -8.51 -4.33
C HIS A 76 -4.48 -9.60 -3.91
N LEU A 77 -4.56 -9.93 -2.61
CA LEU A 77 -5.33 -11.07 -2.10
C LEU A 77 -6.83 -10.95 -2.41
N PHE A 78 -7.43 -9.78 -2.20
CA PHE A 78 -8.86 -9.55 -2.40
C PHE A 78 -9.19 -8.80 -3.70
N LEU A 79 -8.22 -8.67 -4.61
CA LEU A 79 -8.43 -7.97 -5.88
C LEU A 79 -9.57 -8.60 -6.69
N ASP A 80 -9.61 -9.92 -6.82
CA ASP A 80 -10.60 -10.62 -7.65
C ASP A 80 -12.03 -10.37 -7.15
N GLN A 81 -12.21 -10.29 -5.83
CA GLN A 81 -13.50 -9.95 -5.22
C GLN A 81 -13.88 -8.49 -5.50
N ALA A 82 -12.91 -7.57 -5.41
CA ALA A 82 -13.15 -6.16 -5.72
C ALA A 82 -13.52 -5.97 -7.20
N VAL A 83 -12.79 -6.60 -8.13
CA VAL A 83 -13.09 -6.56 -9.58
C VAL A 83 -14.48 -7.13 -9.87
N SER A 84 -14.85 -8.24 -9.22
CA SER A 84 -16.18 -8.83 -9.42
C SER A 84 -17.31 -7.91 -8.96
N ARG A 85 -17.07 -7.10 -7.91
CA ARG A 85 -18.08 -6.17 -7.39
C ARG A 85 -18.15 -4.86 -8.18
N TRP A 86 -17.01 -4.35 -8.63
CA TRP A 86 -16.96 -3.12 -9.44
C TRP A 86 -16.36 -3.42 -10.82
N PRO A 87 -17.09 -4.12 -11.70
CA PRO A 87 -16.57 -4.56 -12.99
C PRO A 87 -16.29 -3.41 -13.98
N GLN A 88 -16.81 -2.21 -13.70
CA GLN A 88 -16.53 -1.00 -14.49
C GLN A 88 -15.31 -0.23 -13.99
N ALA A 89 -14.76 -0.57 -12.83
CA ALA A 89 -13.58 0.10 -12.30
C ALA A 89 -12.33 -0.27 -13.11
N GLN A 90 -11.49 0.72 -13.40
CA GLN A 90 -10.21 0.50 -14.04
C GLN A 90 -9.25 -0.19 -13.06
N VAL A 91 -8.62 -1.27 -13.51
CA VAL A 91 -7.69 -2.05 -12.68
C VAL A 91 -6.26 -1.67 -12.98
N HIS A 92 -5.48 -1.43 -11.91
CA HIS A 92 -4.07 -1.07 -11.98
C HIS A 92 -3.25 -2.13 -11.24
N LEU A 93 -2.34 -2.78 -11.95
CA LEU A 93 -1.51 -3.84 -11.40
C LEU A 93 -0.05 -3.41 -11.35
N ALA A 94 0.62 -3.72 -10.25
CA ALA A 94 2.07 -3.58 -10.15
C ALA A 94 2.83 -4.35 -11.24
N PRO A 95 4.00 -3.86 -11.69
CA PRO A 95 4.87 -4.59 -12.60
C PRO A 95 5.14 -6.03 -12.12
N GLY A 96 4.99 -7.00 -13.03
CA GLY A 96 5.23 -8.40 -12.75
C GLY A 96 4.07 -9.12 -12.03
N LEU A 97 3.07 -8.40 -11.52
CA LEU A 97 1.90 -9.00 -10.89
C LEU A 97 1.02 -9.80 -11.87
N PRO A 98 0.77 -9.36 -13.13
CA PRO A 98 0.02 -10.16 -14.10
C PRO A 98 0.59 -11.57 -14.29
N GLU A 99 1.90 -11.69 -14.43
CA GLU A 99 2.61 -12.97 -14.58
C GLU A 99 2.53 -13.81 -13.31
N LYS A 100 2.57 -13.17 -12.13
CA LYS A 100 2.37 -13.86 -10.85
C LYS A 100 0.96 -14.43 -10.76
N LEU A 101 -0.06 -13.65 -11.10
CA LEU A 101 -1.46 -14.09 -11.07
C LEU A 101 -1.68 -15.27 -12.02
N ALA A 102 -1.16 -15.19 -13.25
CA ALA A 102 -1.21 -16.28 -14.22
C ALA A 102 -0.53 -17.56 -13.68
N LYS A 103 0.67 -17.45 -13.08
CA LYS A 103 1.37 -18.59 -12.45
C LYS A 103 0.58 -19.21 -11.29
N LEU A 104 -0.16 -18.40 -10.55
CA LEU A 104 -1.07 -18.84 -9.48
C LEU A 104 -2.41 -19.35 -10.01
N ARG A 105 -2.63 -19.38 -11.32
CA ARG A 105 -3.90 -19.74 -11.96
C ARG A 105 -5.08 -18.89 -11.47
N ARG A 106 -4.82 -17.63 -11.15
CA ARG A 106 -5.83 -16.63 -10.80
C ARG A 106 -6.24 -15.81 -12.03
N PRO A 107 -7.46 -15.25 -12.06
CA PRO A 107 -7.86 -14.33 -13.12
C PRO A 107 -6.89 -13.16 -13.26
N VAL A 108 -6.61 -12.78 -14.50
CA VAL A 108 -5.87 -11.55 -14.83
C VAL A 108 -6.87 -10.61 -15.52
N PRO A 109 -7.40 -9.59 -14.82
CA PRO A 109 -8.37 -8.67 -15.42
C PRO A 109 -7.72 -7.80 -16.51
N ALA A 110 -8.53 -7.14 -17.33
CA ALA A 110 -8.04 -6.04 -18.16
C ALA A 110 -7.48 -4.95 -17.24
N HIS A 111 -6.26 -4.49 -17.51
CA HIS A 111 -5.53 -3.62 -16.57
C HIS A 111 -4.54 -2.70 -17.27
N SER A 112 -4.16 -1.65 -16.56
CA SER A 112 -2.94 -0.88 -16.80
C SER A 112 -1.84 -1.34 -15.85
N VAL A 113 -0.59 -1.33 -16.31
CA VAL A 113 0.55 -1.61 -15.44
C VAL A 113 1.01 -0.31 -14.79
N LEU A 114 1.07 -0.28 -13.46
CA LEU A 114 1.47 0.91 -12.72
C LEU A 114 2.88 1.38 -13.15
N PRO A 115 3.10 2.71 -13.28
CA PRO A 115 2.20 3.80 -12.91
C PRO A 115 1.27 4.26 -14.04
N ASP A 116 1.25 3.57 -15.18
CA ASP A 116 0.47 3.98 -16.34
C ASP A 116 -1.04 3.86 -16.07
N GLY A 117 -1.82 4.78 -16.64
CA GLY A 117 -3.28 4.81 -16.51
C GLY A 117 -3.80 5.34 -15.17
N LEU A 118 -2.92 5.76 -14.25
CA LEU A 118 -3.34 6.50 -13.06
C LEU A 118 -4.08 7.79 -13.46
N PRO A 119 -5.09 8.21 -12.68
CA PRO A 119 -5.77 9.49 -12.90
C PRO A 119 -4.80 10.66 -12.66
N ASP A 120 -5.01 11.77 -13.37
CA ASP A 120 -4.10 12.92 -13.39
C ASP A 120 -3.82 13.55 -12.01
N ASP A 121 -4.71 13.35 -11.04
CA ASP A 121 -4.61 13.85 -9.68
C ASP A 121 -3.97 12.85 -8.69
N VAL A 122 -3.39 11.74 -9.20
CA VAL A 122 -2.59 10.81 -8.42
C VAL A 122 -1.25 10.58 -9.12
N THR A 123 -0.15 10.88 -8.42
CA THR A 123 1.20 10.62 -8.91
C THR A 123 1.67 9.24 -8.46
N GLY A 124 2.09 8.38 -9.38
CA GLY A 124 2.71 7.10 -9.08
C GLY A 124 4.24 7.16 -9.21
N VAL A 125 4.97 6.64 -8.22
CA VAL A 125 6.43 6.44 -8.26
C VAL A 125 6.72 4.96 -8.09
N LEU A 126 7.28 4.32 -9.12
CA LEU A 126 7.72 2.93 -9.02
C LEU A 126 8.99 2.82 -8.18
N LEU A 127 8.99 1.92 -7.21
CA LEU A 127 10.17 1.57 -6.45
C LEU A 127 11.10 0.68 -7.29
N ALA A 128 11.96 1.31 -8.09
CA ALA A 128 12.92 0.60 -8.93
C ALA A 128 13.87 -0.28 -8.09
N GLY A 129 14.47 -1.27 -8.75
CA GLY A 129 15.44 -2.17 -8.11
C GLY A 129 14.85 -3.18 -7.13
N THR A 130 13.52 -3.28 -7.01
CA THR A 130 12.82 -4.25 -6.14
C THR A 130 11.97 -5.27 -6.92
N PRO A 131 12.54 -6.05 -7.86
CA PRO A 131 11.75 -6.86 -8.81
C PRO A 131 10.85 -7.92 -8.15
N MET A 132 11.17 -8.35 -6.92
CA MET A 132 10.35 -9.28 -6.16
C MET A 132 9.13 -8.63 -5.50
N LEU A 133 9.20 -7.33 -5.21
CA LEU A 133 8.12 -6.55 -4.60
C LEU A 133 7.33 -5.79 -5.65
N GLY A 134 8.01 -5.02 -6.51
CA GLY A 134 7.41 -4.26 -7.61
C GLY A 134 6.41 -3.20 -7.14
N GLU A 135 6.70 -2.50 -6.04
CA GLU A 135 5.75 -1.55 -5.45
C GLU A 135 5.69 -0.23 -6.21
N CYS A 136 4.47 0.25 -6.44
CA CYS A 136 4.18 1.61 -6.86
C CYS A 136 3.69 2.42 -5.65
N LEU A 137 4.42 3.48 -5.29
CA LEU A 137 4.03 4.43 -4.26
C LEU A 137 3.11 5.47 -4.88
N LEU A 138 2.01 5.80 -4.21
CA LEU A 138 0.99 6.70 -4.75
C LEU A 138 0.92 7.96 -3.92
N PHE A 139 1.04 9.12 -4.56
CA PHE A 139 0.91 10.42 -3.93
C PHE A 139 -0.35 11.12 -4.42
N HIS A 140 -1.19 11.50 -3.47
CA HIS A 140 -2.40 12.28 -3.71
C HIS A 140 -2.13 13.75 -3.32
N PRO A 141 -1.91 14.66 -4.29
CA PRO A 141 -1.51 16.04 -4.00
C PRO A 141 -2.55 16.82 -3.22
N ALA A 142 -3.85 16.62 -3.52
CA ALA A 142 -4.93 17.37 -2.89
C ALA A 142 -4.97 17.19 -1.36
N SER A 143 -4.72 15.97 -0.87
CA SER A 143 -4.68 15.68 0.57
C SER A 143 -3.26 15.61 1.16
N LYS A 144 -2.23 15.87 0.34
CA LYS A 144 -0.80 15.72 0.67
C LYS A 144 -0.47 14.36 1.30
N THR A 145 -1.10 13.29 0.77
CA THR A 145 -0.97 11.93 1.32
C THR A 145 -0.12 11.08 0.41
N LEU A 146 0.97 10.53 0.96
CA LEU A 146 1.74 9.47 0.37
C LEU A 146 1.20 8.12 0.86
N VAL A 147 0.65 7.32 -0.05
CA VAL A 147 0.24 5.94 0.19
C VAL A 147 1.38 5.02 -0.23
N VAL A 148 1.81 4.19 0.72
CA VAL A 148 2.80 3.13 0.54
C VAL A 148 2.18 1.84 1.05
N THR A 149 2.68 0.67 0.65
CA THR A 149 2.22 -0.60 1.20
C THR A 149 3.29 -1.26 2.03
N ASP A 150 4.20 -2.01 1.43
CA ASP A 150 5.28 -2.72 2.12
C ASP A 150 6.56 -1.87 2.21
N PHE A 151 6.62 -0.69 1.59
CA PHE A 151 7.84 0.12 1.61
C PHE A 151 8.34 0.44 3.04
N VAL A 152 7.40 0.66 3.96
CA VAL A 152 7.65 0.94 5.38
C VAL A 152 6.50 0.42 6.25
N PHE A 153 6.83 0.08 7.50
CA PHE A 153 5.93 -0.49 8.49
C PHE A 153 5.87 0.42 9.73
N HIS A 154 4.73 0.45 10.41
CA HIS A 154 4.57 1.19 11.66
C HIS A 154 3.68 0.44 12.66
N VAL A 155 3.98 -0.85 12.89
CA VAL A 155 3.19 -1.70 13.80
C VAL A 155 3.65 -1.48 15.24
N ARG A 156 2.96 -0.57 15.96
CA ARG A 156 3.28 -0.23 17.35
C ARG A 156 2.91 -1.34 18.33
N GLU A 157 1.72 -1.91 18.14
CA GLU A 157 1.15 -2.93 19.02
C GLU A 157 0.89 -4.23 18.25
N PRO A 158 1.90 -5.09 18.08
CA PRO A 158 1.74 -6.34 17.35
C PRO A 158 0.84 -7.32 18.10
N LYS A 159 -0.16 -7.86 17.39
CA LYS A 159 -1.03 -8.91 17.91
C LYS A 159 -0.40 -10.28 17.68
N GLY A 160 -0.25 -11.07 18.74
CA GLY A 160 0.33 -12.42 18.69
C GLY A 160 1.85 -12.45 18.91
N LEU A 161 2.30 -13.49 19.62
CA LEU A 161 3.70 -13.64 20.01
C LEU A 161 4.64 -13.74 18.80
N LEU A 162 4.24 -14.51 17.77
CA LEU A 162 5.07 -14.71 16.57
C LEU A 162 5.18 -13.42 15.75
N THR A 163 4.11 -12.62 15.65
CA THR A 163 4.16 -11.27 15.04
C THR A 163 5.23 -10.41 15.70
N GLY A 164 5.22 -10.35 17.04
CA GLY A 164 6.18 -9.56 17.79
C GLY A 164 7.63 -10.04 17.62
N LEU A 165 7.85 -11.34 17.41
CA LEU A 165 9.17 -11.90 17.11
C LEU A 165 9.62 -11.57 15.68
N ILE A 166 8.76 -11.76 14.69
CA ILE A 166 9.05 -11.47 13.27
C ILE A 166 9.40 -9.99 13.10
N LEU A 167 8.54 -9.09 13.60
CA LEU A 167 8.78 -7.65 13.50
C LEU A 167 10.08 -7.23 14.20
N ARG A 168 10.45 -7.89 15.30
CA ARG A 168 11.74 -7.63 15.96
C ARG A 168 12.91 -8.07 15.07
N ALA A 169 12.83 -9.27 14.49
CA ALA A 169 13.86 -9.81 13.61
C ALA A 169 14.10 -8.94 12.37
N VAL A 170 13.03 -8.34 11.81
CA VAL A 170 13.13 -7.44 10.65
C VAL A 170 13.37 -5.97 11.02
N GLY A 171 13.49 -5.64 12.31
CA GLY A 171 13.77 -4.29 12.80
C GLY A 171 12.61 -3.31 12.67
N ALA A 172 11.36 -3.80 12.68
CA ALA A 172 10.14 -3.02 12.51
C ALA A 172 9.18 -3.07 13.72
N ARG A 173 9.56 -3.72 14.82
CA ARG A 173 8.71 -3.81 16.02
C ARG A 173 8.65 -2.48 16.75
N GLY A 174 7.46 -1.92 16.91
CA GLY A 174 7.24 -0.74 17.76
C GLY A 174 7.74 0.58 17.17
N VAL A 175 8.22 0.57 15.92
CA VAL A 175 8.89 1.71 15.29
C VAL A 175 8.38 1.90 13.87
N PHE A 176 8.49 3.14 13.37
CA PHE A 176 8.30 3.43 11.95
C PHE A 176 9.60 3.15 11.20
N ALA A 177 9.62 2.10 10.38
CA ALA A 177 10.85 1.64 9.76
C ALA A 177 10.60 0.95 8.42
N GLN A 178 11.58 1.03 7.53
CA GLN A 178 11.72 0.04 6.48
C GLN A 178 12.25 -1.26 7.08
N SER A 179 11.58 -2.38 6.82
CA SER A 179 12.01 -3.68 7.33
C SER A 179 13.32 -4.13 6.67
N SER A 180 14.09 -4.99 7.33
CA SER A 180 15.26 -5.61 6.70
C SER A 180 14.87 -6.47 5.51
N GLU A 181 13.73 -7.13 5.55
CA GLU A 181 13.18 -7.94 4.46
C GLU A 181 13.06 -7.13 3.15
N VAL A 182 12.42 -5.96 3.21
CA VAL A 182 12.29 -5.06 2.05
C VAL A 182 13.67 -4.68 1.49
N ARG A 183 14.64 -4.42 2.36
CA ARG A 183 16.03 -4.15 1.94
C ARG A 183 16.71 -5.35 1.28
N HIS A 184 16.41 -6.58 1.70
CA HIS A 184 16.96 -7.78 1.06
C HIS A 184 16.32 -8.06 -0.32
N MET A 185 15.10 -7.58 -0.55
CA MET A 185 14.43 -7.65 -1.86
C MET A 185 14.99 -6.64 -2.88
N MET A 186 15.77 -5.65 -2.45
CA MET A 186 16.47 -4.71 -3.32
C MET A 186 17.64 -5.40 -4.03
N ARG A 187 17.51 -5.56 -5.34
CA ARG A 187 18.57 -6.10 -6.22
C ARG A 187 19.42 -4.98 -6.83
N ASP A 188 18.82 -3.83 -7.09
CA ASP A 188 19.51 -2.62 -7.53
C ASP A 188 19.31 -1.52 -6.49
N LYS A 189 20.31 -1.33 -5.63
CA LYS A 189 20.26 -0.37 -4.52
C LYS A 189 20.35 1.08 -5.01
N PRO A 190 21.21 1.44 -5.99
CA PRO A 190 21.19 2.77 -6.59
C PRO A 190 19.81 3.16 -7.16
N ALA A 191 19.18 2.29 -7.94
CA ALA A 191 17.86 2.57 -8.52
C ALA A 191 16.78 2.71 -7.44
N ALA A 192 16.80 1.83 -6.43
CA ALA A 192 15.88 1.94 -5.29
C ALA A 192 16.09 3.27 -4.55
N ALA A 193 17.34 3.65 -4.25
CA ALA A 193 17.65 4.91 -3.57
C ALA A 193 17.24 6.13 -4.40
N ALA A 194 17.39 6.10 -5.72
CA ALA A 194 16.90 7.16 -6.61
C ALA A 194 15.37 7.32 -6.50
N SER A 195 14.62 6.22 -6.54
CA SER A 195 13.16 6.22 -6.37
C SER A 195 12.76 6.77 -4.98
N ALA A 196 13.49 6.41 -3.91
CA ALA A 196 13.23 6.98 -2.58
C ALA A 196 13.49 8.50 -2.52
N ARG A 197 14.51 9.00 -3.22
CA ARG A 197 14.78 10.45 -3.27
C ARG A 197 13.67 11.19 -4.02
N GLU A 198 13.17 10.62 -5.11
CA GLU A 198 12.00 11.14 -5.83
C GLU A 198 10.77 11.23 -4.91
N VAL A 199 10.45 10.14 -4.20
CA VAL A 199 9.36 10.12 -3.22
C VAL A 199 9.55 11.18 -2.13
N LEU A 200 10.76 11.33 -1.59
CA LEU A 200 11.06 12.33 -0.55
C LEU A 200 10.95 13.77 -1.06
N ALA A 201 11.08 14.00 -2.38
CA ALA A 201 10.88 15.30 -2.99
C ALA A 201 9.40 15.71 -3.07
N LEU A 202 8.46 14.76 -3.10
CA LEU A 202 7.02 15.02 -3.14
C LEU A 202 6.53 15.80 -1.92
N ASP A 203 5.57 16.72 -2.08
CA ASP A 203 5.05 17.58 -1.00
C ASP A 203 3.98 16.88 -0.13
N PHE A 204 4.32 15.73 0.46
CA PHE A 204 3.43 15.03 1.39
C PHE A 204 3.63 15.47 2.84
N THR A 205 2.53 15.51 3.59
CA THR A 205 2.50 15.73 5.04
C THR A 205 2.06 14.49 5.81
N ARG A 206 1.60 13.44 5.10
CA ARG A 206 1.14 12.17 5.67
C ARG A 206 1.71 10.99 4.91
N VAL A 207 2.06 9.93 5.64
CA VAL A 207 2.34 8.60 5.07
C VAL A 207 1.33 7.59 5.60
N VAL A 208 0.61 6.95 4.68
CA VAL A 208 -0.30 5.84 4.96
C VAL A 208 0.33 4.57 4.43
N MET A 209 0.72 3.64 5.33
CA MET A 209 1.21 2.31 4.97
C MET A 209 0.10 1.26 5.03
N ALA A 210 0.33 0.05 4.50
CA ALA A 210 -0.62 -1.03 4.68
C ALA A 210 -0.58 -1.66 6.09
N HIS A 211 0.54 -1.51 6.79
CA HIS A 211 0.83 -2.23 8.02
C HIS A 211 1.14 -1.31 9.21
N GLY A 212 0.16 -1.16 10.10
CA GLY A 212 0.28 -0.38 11.34
C GLY A 212 -0.19 1.07 11.18
N ASP A 213 0.29 1.95 12.02
CA ASP A 213 -0.34 3.26 12.25
C ASP A 213 0.07 4.30 11.21
N VAL A 214 -0.87 5.14 10.78
CA VAL A 214 -0.59 6.28 9.89
C VAL A 214 0.40 7.26 10.53
N VAL A 215 1.26 7.85 9.71
CA VAL A 215 2.22 8.88 10.15
C VAL A 215 1.80 10.25 9.63
N GLU A 216 1.32 11.11 10.52
CA GLU A 216 0.86 12.47 10.17
C GLU A 216 1.79 13.58 10.68
N VAL A 217 2.48 13.35 11.80
CA VAL A 217 3.38 14.34 12.39
C VAL A 217 4.81 14.10 11.92
N LYS A 218 5.44 15.14 11.35
CA LYS A 218 6.81 15.11 10.82
C LYS A 218 7.02 13.94 9.83
N ALA A 219 6.02 13.68 8.98
CA ALA A 219 5.98 12.53 8.09
C ALA A 219 7.23 12.42 7.20
N LYS A 220 7.64 13.52 6.54
CA LYS A 220 8.81 13.52 5.65
C LYS A 220 10.14 13.26 6.40
N PRO A 221 10.49 13.97 7.48
CA PRO A 221 11.68 13.63 8.28
C PRO A 221 11.68 12.20 8.82
N ARG A 222 10.50 11.72 9.28
CA ARG A 222 10.36 10.36 9.80
C ARG A 222 10.55 9.31 8.69
N LEU A 223 10.03 9.56 7.49
CA LEU A 223 10.21 8.66 6.35
C LEU A 223 11.68 8.65 5.93
N HIS A 224 12.31 9.82 5.83
CA HIS A 224 13.74 9.92 5.54
C HIS A 224 14.58 9.08 6.54
N ALA A 225 14.32 9.21 7.84
CA ALA A 225 14.99 8.41 8.86
C ALA A 225 14.75 6.90 8.70
N ALA A 226 13.52 6.48 8.39
CA ALA A 226 13.18 5.09 8.13
C ALA A 226 13.92 4.50 6.90
N LEU A 227 14.28 5.35 5.93
CA LEU A 227 14.95 4.98 4.68
C LEU A 227 16.48 5.18 4.70
N GLU A 228 17.06 5.67 5.80
CA GLU A 228 18.47 6.04 5.88
C GLU A 228 19.41 4.91 5.42
N LYS A 229 19.15 3.66 5.84
CA LYS A 229 19.96 2.50 5.45
C LYS A 229 19.90 2.22 3.96
N MET A 230 18.74 2.42 3.33
CA MET A 230 18.54 2.24 1.90
C MET A 230 19.22 3.35 1.10
N LEU A 231 19.05 4.61 1.51
CA LEU A 231 19.68 5.76 0.87
C LEU A 231 21.21 5.64 0.84
N ARG A 232 21.83 5.35 2.00
CA ARG A 232 23.28 5.10 2.11
C ARG A 232 23.74 3.88 1.31
N ALA A 233 22.86 2.91 1.08
CA ALA A 233 23.21 1.69 0.35
C ALA A 233 23.22 1.88 -1.18
N GLY A 234 22.54 2.91 -1.70
CA GLY A 234 22.58 3.27 -3.11
C GLY A 234 23.68 4.27 -3.47
N GLU A 235 24.49 4.72 -2.49
CA GLU A 235 25.68 5.56 -2.69
C GLU A 235 26.97 4.75 -2.84
N ARG A 236 26.89 3.42 -2.65
CA ARG A 236 27.99 2.46 -2.80
C ARG A 236 27.80 1.66 -4.07
#